data_AF-A0A327WW24-F1
#
_entry.id   AF-A0A327WW24-F1
#
_cell.length_a   1.000
_cell.length_b   1.000
_cell.length_c   1.000
_cell.angle_alpha   90.00
_cell.angle_beta   90.00
_cell.angle_gamma   90.00
#
_symmetry.space_group_name_H-M   'P 1'
#
loop_
_entity.id
_entity.type
_entity.pdbx_description
1 polymer ?
#
loop_
_entity_poly.entity_id
_entity_poly.type
_entity_poly.pdbx_seq_one_letter_code
_entity_poly.pdbx_strand_id
1 'polypeptide(L)'
;MVFLSIGILLLAAVEAAKVYFIMPMPGSQEADTIELAYWIHQHIWLLRILGWLLIAYPTYRLLADHQNGKRKIVTLVLLFGYGVVVYLFNFRFLADKMFYQPKETVMLNLQNNKIPEDKVVLGLVVNGQARAYPVQLIGYHHQVRDTVGGEPVMVTYCTVCRTGRIFRPLVDRQPDEFRLVGMDHFNAMFEDKTTGSWWRQVSGEAIAGPLKGHQLASLPAEQMTLRAWAERYPQTLVLQPDSAFRKQYANMEPYERGRSQGDLTRRDSLAWKPKSWVVGVEYKKAARAYDWNRLQKQKITNDQLARTPVVLMIAADSVSFHVWDRTVDGRSLRFVPVTDDSFLDTETRSVWNRQGVCLEGPLKGRRLVPIPASQEYLHSWETFHPTSTRYL
;
A
#
# COMPACT_ATOMS: atom_id res chain seq x y z
N MET A 1 9.08 22.81 -40.77
CA MET A 1 9.67 21.57 -40.23
C MET A 1 10.13 21.74 -38.80
N VAL A 2 11.00 22.71 -38.46
CA VAL A 2 11.50 22.90 -37.08
C VAL A 2 10.36 23.08 -36.06
N PHE A 3 9.43 24.03 -36.28
CA PHE A 3 8.29 24.23 -35.37
C PHE A 3 7.36 23.02 -35.23
N LEU A 4 7.19 22.25 -36.31
CA LEU A 4 6.40 21.02 -36.30
C LEU A 4 7.05 19.94 -35.42
N SER A 5 8.35 19.70 -35.62
CA SER A 5 9.12 18.76 -34.82
C SER A 5 9.18 19.16 -33.35
N ILE A 6 9.39 20.44 -33.06
CA ILE A 6 9.38 20.96 -31.67
C ILE A 6 8.01 20.77 -31.03
N GLY A 7 6.92 21.12 -31.72
CA GLY A 7 5.56 20.95 -31.18
C GLY A 7 5.21 19.48 -30.91
N ILE A 8 5.59 18.56 -31.80
CA ILE A 8 5.41 17.11 -31.60
C ILE A 8 6.23 16.60 -30.41
N LEU A 9 7.51 17.01 -30.30
CA LEU A 9 8.36 16.63 -29.17
C LEU A 9 7.84 17.17 -27.85
N LEU A 10 7.34 18.41 -27.83
CA LEU A 10 6.74 19.01 -26.64
C LEU A 10 5.48 18.24 -26.22
N LEU A 11 4.58 17.92 -27.16
CA LEU A 11 3.40 17.10 -26.87
C LEU A 11 3.80 15.73 -26.34
N ALA A 12 4.78 15.06 -26.94
CA ALA A 12 5.27 13.77 -26.48
C ALA A 12 5.90 13.86 -25.08
N ALA A 13 6.68 14.91 -24.80
CA ALA A 13 7.29 15.15 -23.50
C ALA A 13 6.24 15.40 -22.42
N VAL A 14 5.18 16.15 -22.72
CA VAL A 14 4.07 16.39 -21.77
C VAL A 14 3.34 15.09 -21.44
N GLU A 15 3.04 14.24 -22.45
CA GLU A 15 2.42 12.93 -22.20
C GLU A 15 3.30 12.04 -21.33
N ALA A 16 4.61 12.03 -21.59
CA ALA A 16 5.56 11.27 -20.80
C ALA A 16 5.67 11.80 -19.36
N ALA A 17 5.80 13.11 -19.19
CA ALA A 17 5.96 13.78 -17.90
C ALA A 17 4.78 13.52 -16.95
N LYS A 18 3.54 13.54 -17.48
CA LYS A 18 2.31 13.23 -16.74
C LYS A 18 2.37 11.88 -16.00
N VAL A 19 3.13 10.92 -16.51
CA VAL A 19 3.26 9.58 -15.93
C VAL A 19 4.61 9.40 -15.24
N TYR A 20 5.68 9.96 -15.79
CA TYR A 20 7.06 9.77 -15.31
C TYR A 20 7.18 10.11 -13.82
N PHE A 21 6.62 11.24 -13.37
CA PHE A 21 6.75 11.68 -11.98
C PHE A 21 5.90 10.90 -10.97
N ILE A 22 4.94 10.09 -11.42
CA ILE A 22 4.00 9.35 -10.54
C ILE A 22 4.07 7.84 -10.72
N MET A 23 5.02 7.33 -11.49
CA MET A 23 5.24 5.91 -11.71
C MET A 23 6.70 5.59 -11.39
N PRO A 24 7.07 4.33 -11.07
CA PRO A 24 8.43 3.96 -10.65
C PRO A 24 9.38 3.87 -11.84
N MET A 25 9.55 4.97 -12.56
CA MET A 25 10.55 5.14 -13.61
C MET A 25 11.91 5.45 -12.97
N PRO A 26 13.04 5.12 -13.63
CA PRO A 26 14.37 5.41 -13.09
C PRO A 26 14.50 6.89 -12.64
N GLY A 27 14.85 7.09 -11.36
CA GLY A 27 15.04 8.41 -10.72
C GLY A 27 13.76 9.18 -10.34
N SER A 28 12.58 8.77 -10.80
CA SER A 28 11.34 9.55 -10.61
C SER A 28 10.81 9.58 -9.17
N GLN A 29 11.13 8.56 -8.37
CA GLN A 29 10.61 8.35 -7.02
C GLN A 29 11.61 8.74 -5.92
N GLU A 30 12.68 9.43 -6.29
CA GLU A 30 13.77 9.83 -5.39
C GLU A 30 13.76 11.33 -5.07
N ALA A 31 12.91 12.11 -5.76
CA ALA A 31 12.82 13.56 -5.62
C ALA A 31 11.38 14.02 -5.40
N ASP A 32 11.22 15.13 -4.67
CA ASP A 32 9.94 15.78 -4.38
C ASP A 32 9.34 16.43 -5.64
N THR A 33 8.69 15.63 -6.48
CA THR A 33 8.13 16.07 -7.78
C THR A 33 6.60 16.11 -7.81
N ILE A 34 5.94 15.82 -6.67
CA ILE A 34 4.48 15.68 -6.61
C ILE A 34 3.72 16.96 -6.96
N GLU A 35 4.21 18.13 -6.55
CA GLU A 35 3.56 19.39 -6.91
C GLU A 35 3.61 19.65 -8.43
N LEU A 36 4.76 19.39 -9.05
CA LEU A 36 4.91 19.48 -10.50
C LEU A 36 4.03 18.46 -11.22
N ALA A 37 4.01 17.21 -10.75
CA ALA A 37 3.19 16.15 -11.31
C ALA A 37 1.70 16.51 -11.26
N TYR A 38 1.23 17.02 -10.11
CA TYR A 38 -0.14 17.46 -9.93
C TYR A 38 -0.48 18.64 -10.84
N TRP A 39 0.43 19.62 -10.96
CA TRP A 39 0.24 20.75 -11.86
C TRP A 39 0.10 20.31 -13.33
N ILE A 40 0.95 19.38 -13.79
CA ILE A 40 0.87 18.81 -15.14
C ILE A 40 -0.47 18.10 -15.32
N HIS A 41 -0.91 17.31 -14.33
CA HIS A 41 -2.19 16.61 -14.36
C HIS A 41 -3.37 17.58 -14.51
N GLN A 42 -3.43 18.64 -13.71
CA GLN A 42 -4.51 19.63 -13.77
C GLN A 42 -4.51 20.45 -15.07
N HIS A 43 -3.34 20.70 -15.66
CA HIS A 43 -3.20 21.53 -16.86
C HIS A 43 -3.00 20.73 -18.15
N ILE A 44 -3.18 19.40 -18.12
CA ILE A 44 -2.82 18.53 -19.25
C ILE A 44 -3.52 18.94 -20.56
N TRP A 45 -4.78 19.35 -20.49
CA TRP A 45 -5.53 19.81 -21.67
C TRP A 45 -5.03 21.14 -22.21
N LEU A 46 -4.69 22.09 -21.33
CA LEU A 46 -4.10 23.36 -21.74
C LEU A 46 -2.76 23.12 -22.45
N LEU A 47 -1.90 22.29 -21.87
CA LEU A 47 -0.60 21.93 -22.45
C LEU A 47 -0.76 21.24 -23.82
N ARG A 48 -1.76 20.34 -23.96
CA ARG A 48 -2.12 19.72 -25.24
C ARG A 48 -2.58 20.74 -26.28
N ILE A 49 -3.48 21.65 -25.91
CA ILE A 49 -3.99 22.69 -26.82
C ILE A 49 -2.84 23.58 -27.30
N LEU A 50 -1.96 24.03 -26.41
CA LEU A 50 -0.78 24.81 -26.78
C LEU A 50 0.11 24.04 -27.76
N GLY A 51 0.38 22.76 -27.50
CA GLY A 51 1.13 21.92 -28.43
C GLY A 51 0.45 21.72 -29.79
N TRP A 52 -0.87 21.53 -29.81
CA TRP A 52 -1.65 21.41 -31.06
C TRP A 52 -1.65 22.69 -31.88
N LEU A 53 -1.76 23.86 -31.24
CA LEU A 53 -1.66 25.16 -31.91
C LEU A 53 -0.29 25.36 -32.57
N LEU A 54 0.79 24.91 -31.92
CA LEU A 54 2.15 24.99 -32.49
C LEU A 54 2.33 24.13 -33.75
N ILE A 55 1.62 23.00 -33.85
CA ILE A 55 1.73 22.10 -35.01
C ILE A 55 0.68 22.36 -36.10
N ALA A 56 -0.43 23.04 -35.79
CA ALA A 56 -1.56 23.22 -36.70
C ALA A 56 -1.16 23.94 -38.00
N TYR A 57 -0.58 25.14 -37.90
CA TYR A 57 -0.20 25.93 -39.08
C TYR A 57 0.94 25.29 -39.90
N PRO A 58 2.03 24.78 -39.29
CA PRO A 58 3.05 24.03 -40.03
C PRO A 58 2.50 22.80 -40.77
N THR A 59 1.53 22.10 -40.17
CA THR A 59 0.87 20.95 -40.79
C THR A 59 0.00 21.39 -41.98
N TYR A 60 -0.81 22.44 -41.82
CA TYR A 60 -1.60 23.00 -42.92
C TYR A 60 -0.73 23.40 -44.12
N ARG A 61 0.35 24.16 -43.90
CA ARG A 61 1.28 24.54 -44.97
C ARG A 61 1.89 23.34 -45.67
N LEU A 62 2.25 22.30 -44.92
CA LEU A 62 2.82 21.08 -45.48
C LEU A 62 1.82 20.31 -46.35
N LEU A 63 0.55 20.25 -45.94
CA LEU A 63 -0.50 19.58 -46.69
C LEU A 63 -0.81 20.31 -48.00
N ALA A 64 -0.83 21.65 -47.98
CA ALA A 64 -1.07 22.50 -49.14
C ALA A 64 0.08 22.48 -50.18
N ASP A 65 1.27 22.02 -49.81
CA ASP A 65 2.42 21.90 -50.71
C ASP A 65 2.38 20.58 -51.50
N HIS A 66 2.13 20.66 -52.81
CA HIS A 66 2.03 19.47 -53.68
C HIS A 66 3.38 18.88 -54.10
N GLN A 67 4.51 19.57 -53.90
CA GLN A 67 5.81 19.16 -54.45
C GLN A 67 6.69 18.40 -53.44
N ASN A 68 6.36 18.42 -52.15
CA ASN A 68 7.26 17.93 -51.09
C ASN A 68 6.83 16.61 -50.41
N GLY A 69 6.69 15.53 -51.19
CA GLY A 69 6.29 14.20 -50.71
C GLY A 69 7.14 13.63 -49.56
N LYS A 70 8.47 13.80 -49.59
CA LYS A 70 9.37 13.33 -48.52
C LYS A 70 9.08 13.97 -47.16
N ARG A 71 8.77 15.28 -47.13
CA ARG A 71 8.43 15.99 -45.88
C ARG A 71 7.09 15.54 -45.29
N LYS A 72 6.14 15.18 -46.16
CA LYS A 72 4.86 14.58 -45.74
C LYS A 72 5.08 13.23 -45.07
N ILE A 73 5.92 12.36 -45.66
CA ILE A 73 6.27 11.07 -45.06
C ILE A 73 6.91 11.25 -43.67
N VAL A 74 7.94 12.11 -43.56
CA VAL A 74 8.58 12.39 -42.26
C VAL A 74 7.57 12.87 -41.22
N THR A 75 6.65 13.74 -41.61
CA THR A 75 5.61 14.26 -40.71
C THR A 75 4.64 13.18 -40.27
N LEU A 76 4.20 12.31 -41.19
CA LEU A 76 3.35 11.17 -40.85
C LEU A 76 4.06 10.22 -39.87
N VAL A 77 5.35 9.97 -40.05
CA VAL A 77 6.15 9.15 -39.11
C VAL A 77 6.21 9.80 -37.72
N LEU A 78 6.44 11.12 -37.66
CA LEU A 78 6.48 11.85 -36.38
C LEU A 78 5.11 11.85 -35.68
N LEU A 79 4.03 12.07 -36.42
CA LEU A 79 2.66 12.03 -35.88
C LEU A 79 2.27 10.63 -35.42
N PHE A 80 2.67 9.59 -36.17
CA PHE A 80 2.49 8.21 -35.75
C PHE A 80 3.25 7.92 -34.45
N GLY A 81 4.52 8.34 -34.37
CA GLY A 81 5.31 8.23 -33.15
C GLY A 81 4.66 8.93 -31.96
N TYR A 82 4.13 10.14 -32.15
CA TYR A 82 3.34 10.83 -31.12
C TYR A 82 2.07 10.05 -30.74
N GLY A 83 1.35 9.49 -31.71
CA GLY A 83 0.20 8.61 -31.45
C GLY A 83 0.56 7.40 -30.59
N VAL A 84 1.73 6.79 -30.81
CA VAL A 84 2.25 5.71 -29.96
C VAL A 84 2.53 6.21 -28.55
N VAL A 85 3.14 7.39 -28.39
CA VAL A 85 3.36 8.01 -27.07
C VAL A 85 2.03 8.26 -26.36
N VAL A 86 1.05 8.87 -27.02
CA VAL A 86 -0.30 9.08 -26.46
C VAL A 86 -0.91 7.76 -26.01
N TYR A 87 -0.84 6.72 -26.83
CA TYR A 87 -1.36 5.40 -26.49
C TYR A 87 -0.68 4.85 -25.22
N LEU A 88 0.65 4.82 -25.18
CA LEU A 88 1.40 4.28 -24.05
C LEU A 88 1.09 5.03 -22.75
N PHE A 89 1.11 6.36 -22.78
CA PHE A 89 1.00 7.21 -21.59
C PHE A 89 -0.44 7.58 -21.19
N ASN A 90 -1.45 7.14 -21.95
CA ASN A 90 -2.87 7.31 -21.58
C ASN A 90 -3.62 5.98 -21.40
N PHE A 91 -3.08 4.86 -21.90
CA PHE A 91 -3.79 3.59 -21.87
C PHE A 91 -2.95 2.42 -21.34
N ARG A 92 -1.61 2.53 -21.28
CA ARG A 92 -0.75 1.41 -20.88
C ARG A 92 0.00 1.61 -19.58
N PHE A 93 0.48 2.83 -19.32
CA PHE A 93 1.37 3.14 -18.18
C PHE A 93 0.69 3.87 -17.03
N LEU A 94 -0.60 4.17 -17.13
CA LEU A 94 -1.37 4.69 -16.00
C LEU A 94 -1.64 3.58 -14.97
N ALA A 95 -1.52 3.90 -13.69
CA ALA A 95 -1.69 2.94 -12.61
C ALA A 95 -3.07 2.25 -12.64
N ASP A 96 -4.15 3.01 -12.85
CA ASP A 96 -5.52 2.50 -12.98
C ASP A 96 -5.79 1.68 -14.25
N LYS A 97 -4.87 1.65 -15.22
CA LYS A 97 -4.89 0.76 -16.40
C LYS A 97 -4.00 -0.46 -16.24
N MET A 98 -3.11 -0.45 -15.26
CA MET A 98 -2.27 -1.59 -14.89
C MET A 98 -2.93 -2.46 -13.82
N PHE A 99 -3.64 -1.82 -12.88
CA PHE A 99 -4.30 -2.45 -11.74
C PHE A 99 -5.78 -2.07 -11.72
N TYR A 100 -6.60 -2.97 -12.24
CA TYR A 100 -8.05 -2.79 -12.26
C TYR A 100 -8.64 -3.03 -10.87
N GLN A 101 -9.75 -2.37 -10.54
CA GLN A 101 -10.53 -2.71 -9.35
C GLN A 101 -11.27 -4.05 -9.57
N PRO A 102 -11.68 -4.75 -8.49
CA PRO A 102 -12.55 -5.92 -8.61
C PRO A 102 -13.84 -5.56 -9.35
N LYS A 103 -14.36 -6.47 -10.18
CA LYS A 103 -15.69 -6.33 -10.79
C LYS A 103 -16.79 -6.73 -9.80
N GLU A 104 -16.47 -7.72 -8.97
CA GLU A 104 -17.36 -8.22 -7.93
C GLU A 104 -16.59 -8.34 -6.61
N THR A 105 -17.20 -7.88 -5.52
CA THR A 105 -16.68 -8.04 -4.16
C THR A 105 -17.55 -9.04 -3.41
N VAL A 106 -17.11 -10.29 -3.37
CA VAL A 106 -17.84 -11.38 -2.71
C VAL A 106 -17.19 -11.69 -1.36
N MET A 107 -18.00 -11.63 -0.30
CA MET A 107 -17.62 -11.96 1.06
C MET A 107 -18.31 -13.26 1.48
N LEU A 108 -17.52 -14.29 1.83
CA LEU A 108 -18.06 -15.58 2.31
C LEU A 108 -17.62 -15.85 3.74
N ASN A 109 -18.45 -16.57 4.49
CA ASN A 109 -18.05 -17.10 5.80
C ASN A 109 -17.00 -18.20 5.66
N LEU A 110 -16.39 -18.61 6.78
CA LEU A 110 -15.33 -19.62 6.78
C LEU A 110 -15.76 -20.98 6.20
N GLN A 111 -17.03 -21.37 6.33
CA GLN A 111 -17.54 -22.65 5.81
C GLN A 111 -17.52 -22.71 4.27
N ASN A 112 -17.81 -21.58 3.61
CA ASN A 112 -17.87 -21.47 2.15
C ASN A 112 -16.60 -20.85 1.54
N ASN A 113 -15.62 -20.52 2.38
CA ASN A 113 -14.40 -19.85 1.99
C ASN A 113 -13.51 -20.74 1.10
N LYS A 114 -12.94 -20.14 0.05
CA LYS A 114 -12.02 -20.82 -0.88
C LYS A 114 -10.56 -20.42 -0.68
N ILE A 115 -10.28 -19.48 0.22
CA ILE A 115 -8.93 -19.00 0.52
C ILE A 115 -8.27 -19.99 1.51
N PRO A 116 -7.08 -20.53 1.19
CA PRO A 116 -6.35 -21.38 2.12
C PRO A 116 -6.03 -20.67 3.45
N GLU A 117 -6.06 -21.40 4.56
CA GLU A 117 -5.91 -20.82 5.89
C GLU A 117 -4.48 -20.29 6.19
N ASP A 118 -3.47 -20.74 5.43
CA ASP A 118 -2.09 -20.27 5.55
C ASP A 118 -1.86 -18.91 4.87
N LYS A 119 -2.84 -18.39 4.13
CA LYS A 119 -2.75 -17.09 3.46
C LYS A 119 -2.69 -15.93 4.43
N VAL A 120 -1.92 -14.91 4.06
CA VAL A 120 -1.85 -13.66 4.83
C VAL A 120 -3.09 -12.84 4.54
N VAL A 121 -3.76 -12.41 5.59
CA VAL A 121 -4.91 -11.51 5.51
C VAL A 121 -4.60 -10.22 6.25
N LEU A 122 -5.14 -9.12 5.72
CA LEU A 122 -5.36 -7.91 6.49
C LEU A 122 -6.77 -8.01 7.07
N GLY A 123 -6.88 -8.03 8.40
CA GLY A 123 -8.15 -8.16 9.11
C GLY A 123 -8.57 -6.85 9.76
N LEU A 124 -9.88 -6.59 9.82
CA LEU A 124 -10.46 -5.47 10.56
C LEU A 124 -11.74 -5.87 11.28
N VAL A 125 -12.07 -5.12 12.34
CA VAL A 125 -13.35 -5.24 13.05
C VAL A 125 -13.98 -3.86 13.19
N VAL A 126 -15.21 -3.72 12.70
CA VAL A 126 -16.01 -2.49 12.86
C VAL A 126 -17.39 -2.89 13.37
N ASN A 127 -17.83 -2.25 14.45
CA ASN A 127 -19.14 -2.49 15.09
C ASN A 127 -19.45 -3.99 15.29
N GLY A 128 -18.46 -4.75 15.76
CA GLY A 128 -18.56 -6.19 16.03
C GLY A 128 -18.48 -7.11 14.80
N GLN A 129 -18.44 -6.56 13.57
CA GLN A 129 -18.29 -7.36 12.35
C GLN A 129 -16.83 -7.46 11.92
N ALA A 130 -16.33 -8.69 11.82
CA ALA A 130 -14.99 -8.98 11.34
C ALA A 130 -14.96 -9.22 9.82
N ARG A 131 -13.89 -8.75 9.18
CA ARG A 131 -13.58 -9.01 7.78
C ARG A 131 -12.11 -9.38 7.63
N ALA A 132 -11.82 -10.28 6.69
CA ALA A 132 -10.47 -10.66 6.29
C ALA A 132 -10.28 -10.45 4.79
N TYR A 133 -9.22 -9.74 4.42
CA TYR A 133 -8.86 -9.44 3.04
C TYR A 133 -7.51 -10.08 2.71
N PRO A 134 -7.47 -11.16 1.92
CA PRO A 134 -6.22 -11.82 1.57
C PRO A 134 -5.30 -10.88 0.80
N VAL A 135 -4.04 -10.77 1.24
CA VAL A 135 -3.02 -9.88 0.67
C VAL A 135 -2.80 -10.16 -0.82
N GLN A 136 -2.90 -11.43 -1.23
CA GLN A 136 -2.84 -11.83 -2.63
C GLN A 136 -3.87 -11.12 -3.53
N LEU A 137 -5.07 -10.85 -3.01
CA LEU A 137 -6.15 -10.22 -3.77
C LEU A 137 -6.02 -8.70 -3.73
N ILE A 138 -5.94 -8.13 -2.52
CA ILE A 138 -5.87 -6.67 -2.35
C ILE A 138 -4.54 -6.09 -2.84
N GLY A 139 -3.48 -6.88 -2.87
CA GLY A 139 -2.18 -6.48 -3.40
C GLY A 139 -2.19 -6.29 -4.92
N TYR A 140 -2.98 -7.07 -5.67
CA TYR A 140 -3.15 -6.83 -7.11
C TYR A 140 -3.99 -5.57 -7.37
N HIS A 141 -5.11 -5.41 -6.65
CA HIS A 141 -6.03 -4.30 -6.89
C HIS A 141 -5.54 -2.97 -6.30
N HIS A 142 -4.60 -3.01 -5.36
CA HIS A 142 -4.16 -1.92 -4.49
C HIS A 142 -5.24 -1.29 -3.60
N GLN A 143 -6.51 -1.40 -3.97
CA GLN A 143 -7.66 -1.04 -3.17
C GLN A 143 -8.85 -1.99 -3.39
N VAL A 144 -9.64 -2.19 -2.34
CA VAL A 144 -10.96 -2.81 -2.38
C VAL A 144 -11.91 -1.99 -1.51
N ARG A 145 -13.13 -1.78 -2.00
CA ARG A 145 -14.21 -1.09 -1.27
C ARG A 145 -15.12 -2.11 -0.62
N ASP A 146 -15.54 -1.83 0.61
CA ASP A 146 -16.47 -2.67 1.36
C ASP A 146 -17.32 -1.81 2.31
N THR A 147 -18.36 -2.40 2.89
CA THR A 147 -19.13 -1.85 4.01
C THR A 147 -19.11 -2.84 5.16
N VAL A 148 -18.52 -2.43 6.29
CA VAL A 148 -18.29 -3.30 7.45
C VAL A 148 -18.97 -2.68 8.65
N GLY A 149 -19.87 -3.43 9.30
CA GLY A 149 -20.60 -2.91 10.47
C GLY A 149 -21.38 -1.62 10.19
N GLY A 150 -21.82 -1.42 8.94
CA GLY A 150 -22.52 -0.22 8.47
C GLY A 150 -21.62 0.94 8.04
N GLU A 151 -20.29 0.83 8.15
CA GLU A 151 -19.36 1.89 7.76
C GLU A 151 -18.67 1.58 6.42
N PRO A 152 -18.55 2.57 5.51
CA PRO A 152 -17.76 2.40 4.29
C PRO A 152 -16.28 2.31 4.64
N VAL A 153 -15.58 1.35 4.03
CA VAL A 153 -14.14 1.17 4.20
C VAL A 153 -13.44 1.10 2.85
N MET A 154 -12.22 1.61 2.82
CA MET A 154 -11.27 1.46 1.72
C MET A 154 -10.07 0.68 2.23
N VAL A 155 -10.00 -0.58 1.84
CA VAL A 155 -8.90 -1.48 2.18
C VAL A 155 -7.82 -1.31 1.12
N THR A 156 -6.61 -0.94 1.53
CA THR A 156 -5.51 -0.66 0.61
C THR A 156 -4.30 -1.52 0.91
N TYR A 157 -3.54 -1.84 -0.13
CA TYR A 157 -2.27 -2.55 0.03
C TYR A 157 -1.26 -2.05 -1.01
N CYS A 158 -0.14 -1.49 -0.55
CA CYS A 158 0.96 -1.11 -1.44
C CYS A 158 1.99 -2.25 -1.51
N THR A 159 2.11 -2.90 -2.67
CA THR A 159 3.02 -4.04 -2.87
C THR A 159 4.50 -3.64 -2.84
N VAL A 160 4.83 -2.40 -3.23
CA VAL A 160 6.20 -1.85 -3.20
C VAL A 160 6.62 -1.42 -1.79
N CYS A 161 5.65 -1.16 -0.90
CA CYS A 161 5.90 -0.89 0.53
C CYS A 161 5.70 -2.12 1.44
N ARG A 162 5.05 -3.18 0.93
CA ARG A 162 4.53 -4.31 1.71
C ARG A 162 3.52 -3.93 2.79
N THR A 163 2.80 -2.82 2.63
CA THR A 163 2.02 -2.25 3.73
C THR A 163 0.53 -2.22 3.42
N GLY A 164 -0.27 -2.77 4.32
CA GLY A 164 -1.73 -2.65 4.34
C GLY A 164 -2.20 -1.48 5.19
N ARG A 165 -3.18 -0.71 4.70
CA ARG A 165 -3.86 0.36 5.45
C ARG A 165 -5.35 0.35 5.13
N ILE A 166 -6.18 0.69 6.11
CA ILE A 166 -7.62 0.74 5.94
C ILE A 166 -8.10 2.11 6.40
N PHE A 167 -8.90 2.75 5.57
CA PHE A 167 -9.41 4.09 5.84
C PHE A 167 -10.93 4.12 5.77
N ARG A 168 -11.52 5.04 6.51
CA ARG A 168 -12.84 5.58 6.17
C ARG A 168 -12.66 6.53 4.99
N PRO A 169 -13.23 6.23 3.83
CA PRO A 169 -13.00 7.00 2.60
C PRO A 169 -13.99 8.16 2.53
N LEU A 170 -13.90 9.06 3.51
CA LEU A 170 -14.78 10.21 3.62
C LEU A 170 -14.05 11.46 3.14
N VAL A 171 -14.64 12.16 2.18
CA VAL A 171 -14.24 13.49 1.72
C VAL A 171 -15.36 14.44 2.12
N ASP A 172 -15.03 15.51 2.84
CA ASP A 172 -16.03 16.42 3.43
C ASP A 172 -17.14 15.71 4.22
N ARG A 173 -16.73 14.65 4.96
CA ARG A 173 -17.59 13.77 5.77
C ARG A 173 -18.61 12.93 4.97
N GLN A 174 -18.50 12.89 3.65
CA GLN A 174 -19.32 12.04 2.79
C GLN A 174 -18.49 10.91 2.18
N PRO A 175 -19.05 9.70 1.99
CA PRO A 175 -18.34 8.63 1.30
C PRO A 175 -17.97 9.04 -0.13
N ASP A 176 -16.71 8.82 -0.51
CA ASP A 176 -16.23 9.15 -1.86
C ASP A 176 -15.60 7.93 -2.56
N GLU A 177 -15.56 8.02 -3.89
CA GLU A 177 -14.84 7.14 -4.79
C GLU A 177 -13.38 7.57 -4.90
N PHE A 178 -12.49 6.58 -4.96
CA PHE A 178 -11.06 6.79 -5.11
C PHE A 178 -10.53 5.97 -6.28
N ARG A 179 -9.61 6.54 -7.06
CA ARG A 179 -8.88 5.80 -8.10
C ARG A 179 -7.39 5.78 -7.79
N LEU A 180 -6.71 4.71 -8.17
CA LEU A 180 -5.26 4.63 -8.06
C LEU A 180 -4.63 5.56 -9.10
N VAL A 181 -3.85 6.55 -8.67
CA VAL A 181 -3.24 7.52 -9.60
C VAL A 181 -1.79 7.21 -9.93
N GLY A 182 -1.04 6.66 -8.97
CA GLY A 182 0.39 6.41 -9.13
C GLY A 182 1.06 6.15 -7.79
N MET A 183 2.28 6.64 -7.64
CA MET A 183 3.05 6.57 -6.41
C MET A 183 3.91 7.81 -6.16
N ASP A 184 4.18 8.04 -4.89
CA ASP A 184 5.08 9.07 -4.35
C ASP A 184 6.07 8.37 -3.40
N HIS A 185 7.37 8.54 -3.66
CA HIS A 185 8.43 7.82 -2.97
C HIS A 185 8.13 6.31 -2.84
N PHE A 186 7.72 5.70 -3.96
CA PHE A 186 7.31 4.30 -4.06
C PHE A 186 6.05 3.90 -3.27
N ASN A 187 5.37 4.82 -2.58
CA ASN A 187 4.09 4.55 -1.91
C ASN A 187 2.91 4.87 -2.82
N ALA A 188 1.90 3.99 -2.82
CA ALA A 188 0.72 4.17 -3.65
C ALA A 188 -0.03 5.48 -3.32
N MET A 189 -0.58 6.12 -4.34
CA MET A 189 -1.42 7.30 -4.22
C MET A 189 -2.81 7.07 -4.81
N PHE A 190 -3.81 7.66 -4.19
CA PHE A 190 -5.20 7.62 -4.66
C PHE A 190 -5.72 9.03 -4.94
N GLU A 191 -6.55 9.20 -5.95
CA GLU A 191 -7.27 10.45 -6.21
C GLU A 191 -8.74 10.29 -5.81
N ASP A 192 -9.26 11.20 -4.99
CA ASP A 192 -10.70 11.26 -4.72
C ASP A 192 -11.47 11.92 -5.87
N LYS A 193 -12.71 11.48 -6.10
CA LYS A 193 -13.52 11.96 -7.21
C LYS A 193 -14.07 13.36 -6.98
N THR A 194 -14.39 13.73 -5.74
CA THR A 194 -15.07 15.01 -5.44
C THR A 194 -14.17 16.22 -5.66
N THR A 195 -12.93 16.16 -5.16
CA THR A 195 -11.99 17.29 -5.16
C THR A 195 -10.81 17.08 -6.08
N GLY A 196 -10.52 15.83 -6.47
CA GLY A 196 -9.33 15.51 -7.25
C GLY A 196 -8.04 15.68 -6.45
N SER A 197 -8.07 15.56 -5.12
CA SER A 197 -6.88 15.59 -4.27
C SER A 197 -6.17 14.23 -4.31
N TRP A 198 -4.85 14.23 -4.19
CA TRP A 198 -4.06 12.99 -4.18
C TRP A 198 -3.66 12.62 -2.76
N TRP A 199 -4.02 11.41 -2.35
CA TRP A 199 -3.89 10.86 -1.00
C TRP A 199 -2.84 9.77 -0.96
N ARG A 200 -1.84 9.92 -0.09
CA ARG A 200 -0.77 8.94 0.11
C ARG A 200 -1.28 7.76 0.94
N GLN A 201 -1.08 6.54 0.45
CA GLN A 201 -1.64 5.33 1.05
C GLN A 201 -1.12 5.04 2.47
N VAL A 202 0.18 5.27 2.73
CA VAL A 202 0.79 4.89 4.01
C VAL A 202 0.25 5.71 5.19
N SER A 203 -0.02 7.00 4.97
CA SER A 203 -0.45 7.96 5.99
C SER A 203 -1.93 8.32 5.91
N GLY A 204 -2.56 8.15 4.74
CA GLY A 204 -3.90 8.66 4.47
C GLY A 204 -3.94 10.18 4.27
N GLU A 205 -2.80 10.84 4.10
CA GLU A 205 -2.70 12.29 3.93
C GLU A 205 -2.91 12.70 2.47
N ALA A 206 -3.70 13.74 2.21
CA ALA A 206 -3.74 14.43 0.94
C ALA A 206 -2.44 15.24 0.76
N ILE A 207 -1.62 14.90 -0.23
CA ILE A 207 -0.31 15.52 -0.47
C ILE A 207 -0.33 16.51 -1.65
N ALA A 208 -1.40 16.49 -2.45
CA ALA A 208 -1.64 17.45 -3.51
C ALA A 208 -3.14 17.71 -3.70
N GLY A 209 -3.48 18.86 -4.27
CA GLY A 209 -4.86 19.27 -4.54
C GLY A 209 -5.54 20.07 -3.43
N PRO A 210 -6.85 20.35 -3.58
CA PRO A 210 -7.59 21.23 -2.68
C PRO A 210 -7.54 20.84 -1.20
N LEU A 211 -7.45 19.54 -0.90
CA LEU A 211 -7.44 19.02 0.46
C LEU A 211 -6.03 18.78 1.02
N LYS A 212 -4.97 19.29 0.39
CA LYS A 212 -3.58 19.10 0.86
C LYS A 212 -3.44 19.34 2.38
N GLY A 213 -2.82 18.39 3.08
CA GLY A 213 -2.65 18.37 4.54
C GLY A 213 -3.78 17.71 5.33
N HIS A 214 -4.93 17.42 4.71
CA HIS A 214 -6.00 16.65 5.35
C HIS A 214 -5.63 15.17 5.42
N GLN A 215 -6.21 14.46 6.39
CA GLN A 215 -5.98 13.02 6.57
C GLN A 215 -7.29 12.24 6.60
N LEU A 216 -7.31 11.10 5.91
CA LEU A 216 -8.36 10.10 6.04
C LEU A 216 -8.31 9.45 7.41
N ALA A 217 -9.48 9.20 8.01
CA ALA A 217 -9.55 8.49 9.28
C ALA A 217 -9.14 7.02 9.09
N SER A 218 -7.99 6.65 9.67
CA SER A 218 -7.50 5.26 9.66
C SER A 218 -8.33 4.35 10.56
N LEU A 219 -8.49 3.10 10.15
CA LEU A 219 -9.11 2.02 10.90
C LEU A 219 -8.04 1.01 11.32
N PRO A 220 -8.01 0.58 12.60
CA PRO A 220 -7.08 -0.44 13.04
C PRO A 220 -7.24 -1.72 12.22
N ALA A 221 -6.11 -2.23 11.74
CA ALA A 221 -6.03 -3.47 10.99
C ALA A 221 -4.88 -4.32 11.51
N GLU A 222 -5.04 -5.64 11.44
CA GLU A 222 -4.02 -6.59 11.86
C GLU A 222 -3.64 -7.48 10.67
N GLN A 223 -2.35 -7.75 10.50
CA GLN A 223 -1.86 -8.67 9.47
C GLN A 223 -1.44 -9.99 10.10
N MET A 224 -2.06 -11.09 9.67
CA MET A 224 -1.79 -12.43 10.18
C MET A 224 -2.22 -13.50 9.18
N THR A 225 -2.01 -14.78 9.49
CA THR A 225 -2.61 -15.86 8.68
C THR A 225 -4.13 -15.87 8.81
N LEU A 226 -4.84 -16.34 7.78
CA LEU A 226 -6.29 -16.50 7.85
C LEU A 226 -6.70 -17.44 8.98
N ARG A 227 -5.89 -18.49 9.25
CA ARG A 227 -6.06 -19.37 10.41
C ARG A 227 -6.10 -18.58 11.73
N ALA A 228 -5.05 -17.81 11.99
CA ALA A 228 -4.91 -17.02 13.21
C ALA A 228 -6.06 -16.02 13.38
N TRP A 229 -6.49 -15.41 12.26
CA TRP A 229 -7.61 -14.49 12.25
C TRP A 229 -8.93 -15.19 12.56
N ALA A 230 -9.19 -16.34 11.94
CA ALA A 230 -10.39 -17.15 12.12
C ALA A 230 -10.54 -17.69 13.55
N GLU A 231 -9.44 -18.07 14.20
CA GLU A 231 -9.43 -18.48 15.60
C GLU A 231 -9.93 -17.37 16.54
N ARG A 232 -9.57 -16.11 16.22
CA ARG A 232 -10.01 -14.94 17.01
C ARG A 232 -11.40 -14.45 16.62
N TYR A 233 -11.79 -14.62 15.35
CA TYR A 233 -13.03 -14.11 14.78
C TYR A 233 -13.72 -15.19 13.93
N PRO A 234 -14.35 -16.21 14.55
CA PRO A 234 -14.94 -17.34 13.84
C PRO A 234 -16.14 -16.96 12.95
N GLN A 235 -16.73 -15.78 13.19
CA GLN A 235 -17.83 -15.22 12.37
C GLN A 235 -17.35 -14.27 11.27
N THR A 236 -16.03 -14.19 11.03
CA THR A 236 -15.46 -13.33 9.99
C THR A 236 -15.99 -13.72 8.61
N LEU A 237 -16.18 -12.71 7.76
CA LEU A 237 -16.28 -12.95 6.32
C LEU A 237 -14.92 -12.71 5.66
N VAL A 238 -14.65 -13.46 4.61
CA VAL A 238 -13.38 -13.47 3.87
C VAL A 238 -13.64 -13.05 2.43
N LEU A 239 -12.86 -12.10 1.93
CA LEU A 239 -12.91 -11.69 0.53
C LEU A 239 -12.50 -12.86 -0.38
N GLN A 240 -13.34 -13.16 -1.37
CA GLN A 240 -13.12 -14.22 -2.34
C GLN A 240 -12.50 -13.68 -3.64
N PRO A 241 -11.77 -14.53 -4.40
CA PRO A 241 -11.17 -14.09 -5.65
C PRO A 241 -12.23 -13.83 -6.72
N ASP A 242 -12.15 -12.66 -7.35
CA ASP A 242 -12.89 -12.36 -8.57
C ASP A 242 -12.38 -13.24 -9.73
N SER A 243 -13.28 -13.99 -10.35
CA SER A 243 -12.95 -14.91 -11.42
C SER A 243 -12.32 -14.24 -12.65
N ALA A 244 -12.54 -12.94 -12.84
CA ALA A 244 -11.95 -12.16 -13.92
C ALA A 244 -10.43 -11.95 -13.79
N PHE A 245 -9.85 -12.16 -12.59
CA PHE A 245 -8.45 -11.83 -12.28
C PHE A 245 -7.62 -13.02 -11.79
N ARG A 246 -8.06 -14.26 -12.05
CA ARG A 246 -7.40 -15.50 -11.58
C ARG A 246 -5.90 -15.56 -11.86
N LYS A 247 -5.48 -15.16 -13.07
CA LYS A 247 -4.05 -15.18 -13.46
C LYS A 247 -3.24 -14.19 -12.62
N GLN A 248 -3.78 -13.01 -12.38
CA GLN A 248 -3.15 -11.94 -11.63
C GLN A 248 -2.99 -12.32 -10.16
N TYR A 249 -4.01 -12.95 -9.57
CA TYR A 249 -3.89 -13.49 -8.21
C TYR A 249 -2.85 -14.60 -8.12
N ALA A 250 -2.83 -15.54 -9.07
CA ALA A 250 -1.81 -16.60 -9.09
C ALA A 250 -0.38 -16.02 -9.15
N ASN A 251 -0.17 -14.93 -9.89
CA ASN A 251 1.13 -14.25 -9.96
C ASN A 251 1.55 -13.55 -8.65
N MET A 252 0.62 -13.34 -7.71
CA MET A 252 0.90 -12.76 -6.38
C MET A 252 1.35 -13.81 -5.35
N GLU A 253 1.27 -15.11 -5.67
CA GLU A 253 1.74 -16.19 -4.77
C GLU A 253 3.20 -16.04 -4.30
N PRO A 254 4.18 -15.76 -5.19
CA PRO A 254 5.57 -15.60 -4.74
C PRO A 254 5.76 -14.34 -3.89
N TYR A 255 4.95 -13.30 -4.10
CA TYR A 255 5.06 -12.03 -3.39
C TYR A 255 4.83 -12.18 -1.89
N GLU A 256 3.73 -12.84 -1.51
CA GLU A 256 3.34 -13.03 -0.11
C GLU A 256 4.45 -13.74 0.68
N ARG A 257 5.09 -14.74 0.05
CA ARG A 257 6.18 -15.55 0.61
C ARG A 257 7.57 -14.92 0.49
N GLY A 258 7.67 -13.69 -0.02
CA GLY A 258 8.95 -13.00 -0.22
C GLY A 258 9.87 -13.63 -1.26
N ARG A 259 9.28 -14.36 -2.23
CA ARG A 259 9.95 -15.03 -3.34
C ARG A 259 9.78 -14.33 -4.68
N SER A 260 9.10 -13.18 -4.71
CA SER A 260 8.99 -12.36 -5.91
C SER A 260 10.38 -11.93 -6.40
N GLN A 261 10.58 -11.94 -7.72
CA GLN A 261 11.85 -11.61 -8.38
C GLN A 261 11.86 -10.19 -8.98
N GLY A 262 10.70 -9.52 -9.02
CA GLY A 262 10.60 -8.18 -9.59
C GLY A 262 11.38 -7.14 -8.79
N ASP A 263 12.01 -6.18 -9.46
CA ASP A 263 12.89 -5.21 -8.80
C ASP A 263 12.18 -4.39 -7.72
N LEU A 264 10.91 -4.05 -7.91
CA LEU A 264 10.12 -3.29 -6.92
C LEU A 264 9.65 -4.14 -5.74
N THR A 265 9.53 -5.46 -5.91
CA THR A 265 8.82 -6.33 -4.96
C THR A 265 9.66 -7.50 -4.45
N ARG A 266 10.93 -7.62 -4.86
CA ARG A 266 11.84 -8.63 -4.32
C ARG A 266 12.19 -8.29 -2.89
N ARG A 267 12.29 -9.31 -2.04
CA ARG A 267 12.75 -9.18 -0.66
C ARG A 267 14.27 -9.29 -0.61
N ASP A 268 14.91 -8.42 0.15
CA ASP A 268 16.31 -8.62 0.53
C ASP A 268 16.40 -9.61 1.70
N SER A 269 17.23 -10.64 1.56
CA SER A 269 17.35 -11.72 2.56
C SER A 269 18.12 -11.29 3.80
N LEU A 270 19.07 -10.37 3.66
CA LEU A 270 19.85 -9.81 4.75
C LEU A 270 19.02 -8.79 5.54
N ALA A 271 19.42 -8.55 6.79
CA ALA A 271 18.83 -7.50 7.62
C ALA A 271 19.25 -6.11 7.13
N TRP A 272 18.39 -5.12 7.40
CA TRP A 272 18.70 -3.69 7.24
C TRP A 272 19.12 -3.24 5.82
N LYS A 273 18.65 -3.94 4.79
CA LYS A 273 18.71 -3.54 3.38
C LYS A 273 17.39 -2.86 2.98
N PRO A 274 17.38 -2.04 1.92
CA PRO A 274 16.19 -1.29 1.52
C PRO A 274 14.90 -2.12 1.42
N LYS A 275 14.98 -3.39 0.98
CA LYS A 275 13.82 -4.30 0.88
C LYS A 275 13.89 -5.46 1.86
N SER A 276 14.61 -5.29 2.97
CA SER A 276 14.45 -6.16 4.14
C SER A 276 13.05 -5.97 4.70
N TRP A 277 12.45 -7.04 5.20
CA TRP A 277 11.20 -6.94 5.94
C TRP A 277 11.47 -6.48 7.37
N VAL A 278 10.67 -5.55 7.84
CA VAL A 278 10.65 -5.09 9.23
C VAL A 278 9.23 -5.11 9.76
N VAL A 279 9.08 -5.23 11.08
CA VAL A 279 7.86 -4.77 11.75
C VAL A 279 8.12 -3.33 12.19
N GLY A 280 7.33 -2.41 11.66
CA GLY A 280 7.33 -1.01 12.07
C GLY A 280 6.30 -0.79 13.18
N VAL A 281 6.72 -0.09 14.24
CA VAL A 281 5.85 0.30 15.36
C VAL A 281 5.93 1.80 15.53
N GLU A 282 4.80 2.49 15.35
CA GLU A 282 4.64 3.90 15.68
C GLU A 282 3.61 4.02 16.81
N TYR A 283 4.04 4.57 17.94
CA TYR A 283 3.16 4.74 19.09
C TYR A 283 3.56 5.96 19.92
N LYS A 284 2.59 6.82 20.25
CA LYS A 284 2.79 8.05 21.03
C LYS A 284 3.96 8.91 20.52
N LYS A 285 4.03 9.13 19.20
CA LYS A 285 5.08 9.89 18.47
C LYS A 285 6.49 9.28 18.48
N ALA A 286 6.65 8.07 18.99
CA ALA A 286 7.89 7.32 18.86
C ALA A 286 7.74 6.25 17.77
N ALA A 287 8.77 6.10 16.93
CA ALA A 287 8.80 5.12 15.86
C ALA A 287 10.03 4.22 15.99
N ARG A 288 9.85 2.91 15.76
CA ARG A 288 10.95 1.94 15.70
C ARG A 288 10.68 0.84 14.69
N ALA A 289 11.72 0.45 13.95
CA ALA A 289 11.74 -0.72 13.10
C ALA A 289 12.41 -1.90 13.81
N TYR A 290 11.84 -3.09 13.62
CA TYR A 290 12.36 -4.36 14.12
C TYR A 290 12.63 -5.30 12.94
N ASP A 291 13.88 -5.77 12.79
CA ASP A 291 14.25 -6.68 11.71
C ASP A 291 13.46 -8.00 11.79
N TRP A 292 12.78 -8.37 10.69
CA TRP A 292 11.94 -9.55 10.64
C TRP A 292 12.72 -10.85 10.88
N ASN A 293 13.95 -10.96 10.35
CA ASN A 293 14.75 -12.17 10.51
C ASN A 293 15.14 -12.39 11.98
N ARG A 294 15.41 -11.32 12.71
CA ARG A 294 15.64 -11.38 14.15
C ARG A 294 14.39 -11.76 14.92
N LEU A 295 13.25 -11.12 14.63
CA LEU A 295 11.99 -11.45 15.29
C LEU A 295 11.63 -12.92 15.12
N GLN A 296 11.85 -13.48 13.93
CA GLN A 296 11.65 -14.91 13.65
C GLN A 296 12.48 -15.84 14.52
N LYS A 297 13.73 -15.45 14.82
CA LYS A 297 14.63 -16.24 15.67
C LYS A 297 14.29 -16.10 17.16
N GLN A 298 13.91 -14.91 17.60
CA GLN A 298 13.66 -14.62 19.01
C GLN A 298 12.28 -15.07 19.48
N LYS A 299 11.28 -15.06 18.57
CA LYS A 299 9.84 -15.31 18.82
C LYS A 299 9.17 -14.36 19.81
N ILE A 300 9.82 -13.96 20.89
CA ILE A 300 9.40 -12.92 21.83
C ILE A 300 10.52 -11.90 21.98
N THR A 301 10.21 -10.63 21.78
CA THR A 301 11.14 -9.51 21.93
C THR A 301 10.55 -8.50 22.90
N ASN A 302 11.14 -8.37 24.09
CA ASN A 302 10.79 -7.32 25.05
C ASN A 302 11.63 -6.08 24.76
N ASP A 303 10.99 -4.93 24.72
CA ASP A 303 11.64 -3.66 24.42
C ASP A 303 10.96 -2.51 25.18
N GLN A 304 11.51 -1.31 25.03
CA GLN A 304 10.94 -0.06 25.47
C GLN A 304 11.00 0.97 24.32
N LEU A 305 9.82 1.34 23.82
CA LEU A 305 9.66 2.37 22.80
C LEU A 305 9.38 3.72 23.47
N ALA A 306 10.40 4.57 23.51
CA ALA A 306 10.43 5.78 24.34
C ALA A 306 10.12 5.44 25.82
N ARG A 307 8.90 5.70 26.29
CA ARG A 307 8.47 5.37 27.65
C ARG A 307 7.51 4.17 27.72
N THR A 308 7.04 3.67 26.58
CA THR A 308 6.08 2.57 26.51
C THR A 308 6.83 1.24 26.54
N PRO A 309 6.62 0.38 27.55
CA PRO A 309 7.11 -0.98 27.51
C PRO A 309 6.37 -1.76 26.43
N VAL A 310 7.10 -2.33 25.47
CA VAL A 310 6.48 -3.08 24.37
C VAL A 310 6.99 -4.51 24.33
N VAL A 311 6.14 -5.43 23.90
CA VAL A 311 6.53 -6.80 23.56
C VAL A 311 6.07 -7.11 22.15
N LEU A 312 6.96 -7.68 21.36
CA LEU A 312 6.67 -8.21 20.03
C LEU A 312 6.67 -9.74 20.11
N MET A 313 5.70 -10.36 19.47
CA MET A 313 5.55 -11.80 19.40
C MET A 313 5.39 -12.24 17.95
N ILE A 314 6.14 -13.28 17.55
CA ILE A 314 5.95 -14.01 16.30
C ILE A 314 5.31 -15.35 16.63
N ALA A 315 4.16 -15.63 16.04
CA ALA A 315 3.44 -16.87 16.26
C ALA A 315 4.15 -18.09 15.67
N ALA A 316 3.70 -19.28 16.07
CA ALA A 316 4.21 -20.56 15.59
C ALA A 316 4.18 -20.70 14.06
N ASP A 317 3.15 -20.12 13.42
CA ASP A 317 3.01 -20.09 11.95
C ASP A 317 4.11 -19.28 11.24
N SER A 318 4.96 -18.57 12.00
CA SER A 318 6.08 -17.77 11.50
C SER A 318 5.65 -16.69 10.50
N VAL A 319 4.40 -16.24 10.56
CA VAL A 319 3.81 -15.25 9.67
C VAL A 319 3.04 -14.21 10.47
N SER A 320 2.23 -14.65 11.41
CA SER A 320 1.46 -13.80 12.30
C SER A 320 2.36 -13.16 13.34
N PHE A 321 2.15 -11.87 13.59
CA PHE A 321 2.88 -11.13 14.60
C PHE A 321 1.94 -10.24 15.40
N HIS A 322 2.33 -9.94 16.63
CA HIS A 322 1.58 -9.07 17.52
C HIS A 322 2.53 -8.14 18.25
N VAL A 323 2.07 -6.93 18.53
CA VAL A 323 2.77 -5.94 19.35
C VAL A 323 1.81 -5.46 20.42
N TRP A 324 2.26 -5.48 21.67
CA TRP A 324 1.45 -5.05 22.80
C TRP A 324 2.21 -4.12 23.74
N ASP A 325 1.46 -3.26 24.44
CA ASP A 325 1.94 -2.67 25.69
C ASP A 325 2.00 -3.78 26.75
N ARG A 326 3.19 -4.02 27.30
CA ARG A 326 3.43 -5.06 28.31
C ARG A 326 3.19 -4.56 29.74
N THR A 327 2.51 -3.43 29.90
CA THR A 327 2.09 -2.89 31.20
C THR A 327 0.73 -3.45 31.60
N VAL A 328 0.68 -4.15 32.74
CA VAL A 328 -0.56 -4.72 33.30
C VAL A 328 -0.66 -4.31 34.76
N ASP A 329 -1.82 -3.76 35.16
CA ASP A 329 -2.08 -3.31 36.53
C ASP A 329 -0.96 -2.40 37.11
N GLY A 330 -0.42 -1.51 36.26
CA GLY A 330 0.64 -0.56 36.61
C GLY A 330 2.07 -1.12 36.61
N ARG A 331 2.26 -2.41 36.32
CA ARG A 331 3.58 -3.06 36.27
C ARG A 331 3.97 -3.43 34.84
N SER A 332 5.20 -3.11 34.47
CA SER A 332 5.83 -3.56 33.23
C SER A 332 6.25 -5.02 33.37
N LEU A 333 5.69 -5.92 32.56
CA LEU A 333 5.96 -7.35 32.58
C LEU A 333 7.03 -7.74 31.58
N ARG A 334 7.95 -8.63 31.92
CA ARG A 334 8.93 -9.21 30.99
C ARG A 334 8.54 -10.63 30.63
N PHE A 335 8.44 -10.89 29.33
CA PHE A 335 7.99 -12.17 28.80
C PHE A 335 9.15 -13.05 28.35
N VAL A 336 9.03 -14.36 28.60
CA VAL A 336 9.91 -15.39 28.06
C VAL A 336 9.06 -16.46 27.37
N PRO A 337 9.51 -17.04 26.25
CA PRO A 337 8.77 -18.10 25.56
C PRO A 337 8.67 -19.35 26.46
N VAL A 338 7.52 -20.01 26.42
CA VAL A 338 7.29 -21.33 27.04
C VAL A 338 7.13 -22.37 25.93
N THR A 339 6.28 -22.06 24.96
CA THR A 339 6.12 -22.78 23.69
C THR A 339 6.11 -21.78 22.54
N ASP A 340 5.88 -22.23 21.31
CA ASP A 340 5.85 -21.34 20.14
C ASP A 340 4.71 -20.29 20.19
N ASP A 341 3.60 -20.60 20.86
CA ASP A 341 2.41 -19.74 20.96
C ASP A 341 2.00 -19.41 22.42
N SER A 342 2.88 -19.71 23.39
CA SER A 342 2.66 -19.35 24.80
C SER A 342 3.91 -18.79 25.45
N PHE A 343 3.70 -17.82 26.34
CA PHE A 343 4.78 -17.08 27.00
C PHE A 343 4.44 -16.81 28.46
N LEU A 344 5.48 -16.72 29.27
CA LEU A 344 5.40 -16.53 30.71
C LEU A 344 5.91 -15.14 31.07
N ASP A 345 5.19 -14.40 31.92
CA ASP A 345 5.78 -13.22 32.54
C ASP A 345 6.63 -13.59 33.76
N THR A 346 7.80 -12.98 33.89
CA THR A 346 8.76 -13.32 34.95
C THR A 346 8.36 -12.78 36.32
N GLU A 347 7.54 -11.73 36.37
CA GLU A 347 7.18 -11.00 37.58
C GLU A 347 6.09 -11.69 38.40
N THR A 348 5.12 -12.32 37.74
CA THR A 348 3.98 -13.01 38.39
C THR A 348 3.92 -14.49 38.06
N ARG A 349 4.75 -14.95 37.12
CA ARG A 349 4.75 -16.35 36.63
C ARG A 349 3.40 -16.72 36.01
N SER A 350 2.69 -15.76 35.44
CA SER A 350 1.45 -16.04 34.71
C SER A 350 1.74 -16.44 33.27
N VAL A 351 0.93 -17.34 32.72
CA VAL A 351 1.07 -17.86 31.35
C VAL A 351 0.08 -17.16 30.44
N TRP A 352 0.54 -16.79 29.26
CA TRP A 352 -0.18 -15.99 28.28
C TRP A 352 -0.13 -16.67 26.92
N ASN A 353 -1.19 -16.50 26.13
CA ASN A 353 -1.29 -17.05 24.78
C ASN A 353 -0.93 -16.02 23.70
N ARG A 354 -0.83 -16.50 22.46
CA ARG A 354 -0.61 -15.69 21.25
C ARG A 354 -1.63 -14.56 21.01
N GLN A 355 -2.79 -14.55 21.68
CA GLN A 355 -3.76 -13.46 21.61
C GLN A 355 -3.53 -12.39 22.70
N GLY A 356 -2.46 -12.51 23.48
CA GLY A 356 -2.15 -11.60 24.58
C GLY A 356 -3.10 -11.75 25.76
N VAL A 357 -3.73 -12.92 25.93
CA VAL A 357 -4.62 -13.23 27.06
C VAL A 357 -3.89 -14.12 28.05
N CYS A 358 -3.96 -13.77 29.32
CA CYS A 358 -3.42 -14.59 30.39
C CYS A 358 -4.36 -15.77 30.70
N LEU A 359 -3.85 -16.99 30.57
CA LEU A 359 -4.58 -18.24 30.77
C LEU A 359 -4.46 -18.79 32.19
N GLU A 360 -3.30 -18.60 32.82
CA GLU A 360 -2.94 -19.21 34.11
C GLU A 360 -2.12 -18.25 34.96
N GLY A 361 -2.17 -18.43 36.28
CA GLY A 361 -1.42 -17.63 37.24
C GLY A 361 -2.19 -16.41 37.78
N PRO A 362 -1.53 -15.56 38.58
CA PRO A 362 -2.16 -14.42 39.27
C PRO A 362 -2.88 -13.42 38.36
N LEU A 363 -2.46 -13.30 37.09
CA LEU A 363 -3.06 -12.37 36.12
C LEU A 363 -4.11 -13.01 35.20
N LYS A 364 -4.60 -14.21 35.53
CA LYS A 364 -5.57 -14.95 34.70
C LYS A 364 -6.76 -14.09 34.27
N GLY A 365 -7.08 -14.12 32.98
CA GLY A 365 -8.17 -13.36 32.37
C GLY A 365 -7.79 -11.93 31.96
N ARG A 366 -6.63 -11.42 32.38
CA ARG A 366 -6.11 -10.13 31.86
C ARG A 366 -5.71 -10.26 30.39
N ARG A 367 -5.71 -9.12 29.70
CA ARG A 367 -5.36 -9.00 28.29
C ARG A 367 -4.38 -7.84 28.10
N LEU A 368 -3.36 -8.06 27.28
CA LEU A 368 -2.42 -7.03 26.86
C LEU A 368 -3.07 -6.05 25.88
N VAL A 369 -2.67 -4.78 25.95
CA VAL A 369 -3.23 -3.73 25.08
C VAL A 369 -2.50 -3.76 23.74
N PRO A 370 -3.18 -4.00 22.60
CA PRO A 370 -2.54 -4.05 21.29
C PRO A 370 -2.00 -2.67 20.89
N ILE A 371 -0.83 -2.68 20.25
CA ILE A 371 -0.21 -1.51 19.64
C ILE A 371 -0.24 -1.71 18.12
N PRO A 372 -0.73 -0.73 17.33
CA PRO A 372 -0.70 -0.82 15.87
C PRO A 372 0.72 -1.04 15.35
N ALA A 373 0.85 -1.96 14.42
CA ALA A 373 2.10 -2.29 13.77
C ALA A 373 1.85 -2.85 12.37
N SER A 374 2.82 -2.68 11.48
CA SER A 374 2.77 -3.22 10.12
C SER A 374 4.08 -3.89 9.76
N GLN A 375 3.99 -4.95 8.96
CA GLN A 375 5.17 -5.52 8.32
C GLN A 375 5.40 -4.74 7.02
N GLU A 376 6.58 -4.15 6.85
CA GLU A 376 6.88 -3.27 5.71
C GLU A 376 8.25 -3.60 5.11
N TYR A 377 8.54 -3.07 3.92
CA TYR A 377 9.92 -2.94 3.49
C TYR A 377 10.59 -1.76 4.22
N LEU A 378 11.87 -1.94 4.57
CA LEU A 378 12.62 -0.95 5.34
C LEU A 378 12.66 0.44 4.68
N HIS A 379 12.91 0.53 3.37
CA HIS A 379 12.98 1.82 2.68
C HIS A 379 11.68 2.62 2.84
N SER A 380 10.53 1.97 2.65
CA SER A 380 9.21 2.58 2.86
C SER A 380 9.07 3.08 4.30
N TRP A 381 9.38 2.22 5.28
CA TRP A 381 9.28 2.59 6.69
C TRP A 381 10.12 3.83 7.02
N GLU A 382 11.37 3.87 6.56
CA GLU A 382 12.30 4.97 6.86
C GLU A 382 11.96 6.27 6.12
N THR A 383 11.44 6.18 4.90
CA THR A 383 10.94 7.35 4.16
C THR A 383 9.82 8.05 4.91
N PHE A 384 8.86 7.30 5.46
CA PHE A 384 7.69 7.88 6.13
C PHE A 384 7.82 8.02 7.65
N HIS A 385 8.90 7.49 8.23
CA HIS A 385 9.27 7.66 9.64
C HIS A 385 10.76 8.01 9.76
N PRO A 386 11.20 9.18 9.28
CA PRO A 386 12.62 9.54 9.22
C PRO A 386 13.28 9.64 10.60
N THR A 387 12.49 9.85 11.66
CA THR A 387 12.97 9.84 13.05
C THR A 387 12.92 8.47 13.70
N SER A 388 12.56 7.41 12.96
CA SER A 388 12.48 6.05 13.49
C SER A 388 13.85 5.57 13.93
N THR A 389 13.87 4.87 15.05
CA THR A 389 15.05 4.10 15.47
C THR A 389 15.02 2.70 14.86
N ARG A 390 16.17 2.03 14.81
CA ARG A 390 16.26 0.59 14.52
C ARG A 390 16.51 -0.16 15.83
N TYR A 391 15.81 -1.26 16.05
CA TYR A 391 16.02 -2.11 17.22
C TYR A 391 17.34 -2.89 17.10
N LEU A 392 18.23 -2.74 18.09
CA LEU A 392 19.60 -3.27 18.09
C LEU A 392 19.79 -4.60 18.81
#